data_AF-A0A6D2HXC7-F1
#
_entry.id   AF-A0A6D2HXC7-F1
#
_cell.length_a   1.000
_cell.length_b   1.000
_cell.length_c   1.000
_cell.angle_alpha   90.00
_cell.angle_beta   90.00
_cell.angle_gamma   90.00
#
_symmetry.space_group_name_H-M   'P 1'
#
loop_
_entity.id
_entity.type
_entity.pdbx_description
1 polymer ?
#
loop_
_entity_poly.entity_id
_entity_poly.type
_entity_poly.pdbx_seq_one_letter_code
_entity_poly.pdbx_strand_id
1 'polypeptide(L)'
;MLLLEVDRVLKPGGYFVLTSPTNKAQGNSPDTKKTSISSRVDELSKKICWSLTAQQDETFLWQKTADSKCYSSRSEASIPLCKDGDSVPYYHPLVPCISGTTSLKPEEFFEDIQVWRSALKNYWSLLTPLIFSDHPKRPGDEDPLPPFNMIRNVMDMNARFGNLNSALLDERKSAWVMNVVPVNARNTLPIILDRGFAGVLHDWCEPFPTYPRTYDMLHANELLTRWCVLRESTSCLGIHRIVC
;
A
#
# COMPACT_ATOMS: atom_id res chain seq x y z
N MET A 1 10.44 -0.49 -11.70
CA MET A 1 9.99 -1.63 -10.87
C MET A 1 9.02 -1.27 -9.75
N LEU A 2 9.21 -0.25 -8.89
CA LEU A 2 8.30 -0.04 -7.74
C LEU A 2 6.83 0.25 -8.01
N LEU A 3 6.38 0.78 -9.16
CA LEU A 3 4.92 0.79 -9.38
C LEU A 3 4.36 -0.63 -9.57
N LEU A 4 5.15 -1.57 -10.10
CA LEU A 4 4.78 -2.99 -10.12
C LEU A 4 4.79 -3.59 -8.71
N GLU A 5 5.73 -3.16 -7.86
CA GLU A 5 5.75 -3.60 -6.47
C GLU A 5 4.54 -3.07 -5.68
N VAL A 6 4.22 -1.78 -5.84
CA VAL A 6 3.01 -1.16 -5.28
C VAL A 6 1.78 -1.92 -5.79
N ASP A 7 1.70 -2.23 -7.09
CA ASP A 7 0.60 -3.05 -7.62
C ASP A 7 0.54 -4.44 -7.02
N ARG A 8 1.68 -5.10 -6.84
CA ARG A 8 1.74 -6.43 -6.24
C ARG A 8 1.21 -6.43 -4.82
N VAL A 9 1.64 -5.50 -3.97
CA VAL A 9 1.26 -5.49 -2.54
C VAL A 9 -0.11 -4.84 -2.27
N LEU A 10 -0.62 -4.00 -3.18
CA LEU A 10 -1.92 -3.34 -3.06
C LEU A 10 -3.07 -4.28 -3.46
N LYS A 11 -4.12 -4.31 -2.64
CA LYS A 11 -5.35 -5.07 -2.92
C LYS A 11 -6.16 -4.47 -4.07
N PRO A 12 -6.97 -5.29 -4.78
CA PRO A 12 -8.04 -4.77 -5.64
C PRO A 12 -8.93 -3.82 -4.85
N GLY A 13 -9.26 -2.66 -5.43
CA GLY A 13 -10.03 -1.61 -4.76
C GLY A 13 -9.25 -0.75 -3.77
N GLY A 14 -7.99 -1.09 -3.47
CA GLY A 14 -7.14 -0.32 -2.57
C GLY A 14 -6.61 0.98 -3.17
N TYR A 15 -6.02 1.81 -2.30
CA TYR A 15 -5.59 3.17 -2.63
C TYR A 15 -4.07 3.34 -2.60
N PHE A 16 -3.53 4.06 -3.57
CA PHE A 16 -2.16 4.54 -3.57
C PHE A 16 -2.15 6.07 -3.42
N VAL A 17 -1.51 6.55 -2.36
CA VAL A 17 -1.38 7.96 -2.01
C VAL A 17 0.06 8.39 -2.23
N LEU A 18 0.28 9.35 -3.12
CA LEU A 18 1.58 9.98 -3.31
C LEU A 18 1.52 11.41 -2.77
N THR A 19 2.41 11.74 -1.84
CA THR A 19 2.62 13.13 -1.40
C THR A 19 4.03 13.55 -1.79
N SER A 20 4.16 14.67 -2.50
CA SER A 20 5.48 15.20 -2.89
C SER A 20 5.54 16.70 -2.68
N PRO A 21 6.08 17.16 -1.54
CA PRO A 21 6.35 18.56 -1.28
C PRO A 21 7.26 19.16 -2.32
N THR A 22 6.95 20.38 -2.70
CA THR A 22 7.80 21.15 -3.60
C THR A 22 8.70 22.03 -2.77
N ASN A 23 10.01 21.84 -2.92
CA ASN A 23 10.99 22.80 -2.40
C ASN A 23 10.63 24.17 -3.00
N LYS A 24 9.97 25.03 -2.23
CA LYS A 24 9.99 26.48 -2.45
C LYS A 24 11.39 26.96 -2.05
N ALA A 25 12.38 26.55 -2.83
CA ALA A 25 13.67 27.21 -2.81
C ALA A 25 13.46 28.62 -3.34
N GLN A 26 13.70 29.58 -2.46
CA GLN A 26 13.74 31.01 -2.71
C GLN A 26 14.66 31.27 -3.92
N GLY A 27 14.09 31.57 -5.09
CA GLY A 27 14.84 31.88 -6.31
C GLY A 27 14.07 31.53 -7.58
N ASN A 28 13.84 32.55 -8.42
CA ASN A 28 13.05 32.50 -9.65
C ASN A 28 13.46 31.39 -10.63
N SER A 29 12.67 30.31 -10.74
CA SER A 29 12.56 29.49 -11.96
C SER A 29 11.23 28.70 -11.96
N PRO A 30 10.30 28.97 -12.89
CA PRO A 30 8.97 28.35 -12.86
C PRO A 30 8.91 26.98 -13.58
N ASP A 31 8.31 26.02 -12.87
CA ASP A 31 7.30 25.05 -13.36
C ASP A 31 7.63 23.82 -14.23
N THR A 32 8.85 23.55 -14.69
CA THR A 32 9.00 22.43 -15.66
C THR A 32 9.13 21.02 -15.07
N LYS A 33 9.56 20.85 -13.81
CA LYS A 33 9.76 19.50 -13.22
C LYS A 33 8.55 18.95 -12.46
N LYS A 34 7.69 19.83 -11.91
CA LYS A 34 6.51 19.54 -11.06
C LYS A 34 5.48 18.64 -11.76
N THR A 35 5.19 18.93 -13.01
CA THR A 35 4.17 18.24 -13.83
C THR A 35 4.64 16.86 -14.28
N SER A 36 5.95 16.62 -14.35
CA SER A 36 6.49 15.46 -15.07
C SER A 36 6.43 14.12 -14.32
N ILE A 37 6.46 14.12 -12.98
CA ILE A 37 6.43 12.88 -12.19
C ILE A 37 5.00 12.39 -12.04
N SER A 38 4.08 13.25 -11.59
CA SER A 38 2.66 12.91 -11.46
C SER A 38 2.04 12.55 -12.80
N SER A 39 2.37 13.26 -13.89
CA SER A 39 1.88 12.90 -15.23
C SER A 39 2.32 11.50 -15.66
N ARG A 40 3.54 11.09 -15.35
CA ARG A 40 4.03 9.74 -15.69
C ARG A 40 3.44 8.65 -14.82
N VAL A 41 3.26 8.94 -13.53
CA VAL A 41 2.54 8.02 -12.64
C VAL A 41 1.12 7.83 -13.16
N ASP A 42 0.45 8.89 -13.59
CA ASP A 42 -0.89 8.84 -14.19
C ASP A 42 -0.93 8.08 -15.53
N GLU A 43 0.03 8.31 -16.43
CA GLU A 43 0.15 7.57 -17.69
C GLU A 43 0.39 6.07 -17.45
N LEU A 44 1.23 5.72 -16.47
CA LEU A 44 1.54 4.34 -16.14
C LEU A 44 0.39 3.67 -15.39
N SER A 45 -0.27 4.38 -14.47
CA SER A 45 -1.40 3.89 -13.68
C SER A 45 -2.56 3.46 -14.59
N LYS A 46 -2.83 4.22 -15.66
CA LYS A 46 -3.82 3.86 -16.69
C LYS A 46 -3.49 2.53 -17.38
N LYS A 47 -2.21 2.23 -17.63
CA LYS A 47 -1.77 0.97 -18.26
C LYS A 47 -1.91 -0.26 -17.36
N ILE A 48 -2.04 -0.06 -16.04
CA ILE A 48 -2.19 -1.11 -15.03
C ILE A 48 -3.58 -1.11 -14.38
N CYS A 49 -4.58 -0.50 -15.02
CA CYS A 49 -5.97 -0.45 -14.55
C CYS A 49 -6.17 0.28 -13.22
N TRP A 50 -5.48 1.39 -13.03
CA TRP A 50 -5.71 2.30 -11.91
C TRP A 50 -6.31 3.61 -12.41
N SER A 51 -7.17 4.21 -11.60
CA SER A 51 -7.79 5.51 -11.87
C SER A 51 -7.36 6.55 -10.84
N LEU A 52 -7.12 7.78 -11.28
CA LEU A 52 -6.96 8.91 -10.37
C LEU A 52 -8.33 9.25 -9.77
N THR A 53 -8.46 9.15 -8.45
CA THR A 53 -9.73 9.35 -7.73
C THR A 53 -9.81 10.75 -7.15
N ALA A 54 -8.70 11.29 -6.66
CA ALA A 54 -8.64 12.63 -6.09
C ALA A 54 -7.25 13.23 -6.24
N GLN A 55 -7.22 14.57 -6.29
CA GLN A 55 -6.00 15.36 -6.22
C GLN A 55 -6.29 16.59 -5.37
N GLN A 56 -5.45 16.83 -4.38
CA GLN A 56 -5.51 18.01 -3.53
C GLN A 56 -4.09 18.45 -3.16
N ASP A 57 -3.79 19.73 -3.40
CA ASP A 57 -2.47 20.32 -3.18
C ASP A 57 -1.33 19.49 -3.81
N GLU A 58 -0.48 18.91 -2.97
CA GLU A 58 0.68 18.08 -3.35
C GLU A 58 0.42 16.58 -3.15
N THR A 59 -0.84 16.20 -2.96
CA THR A 59 -1.31 14.84 -2.72
C THR A 59 -2.16 14.32 -3.87
N PHE A 60 -1.82 13.14 -4.35
CA PHE A 60 -2.51 12.43 -5.42
C PHE A 60 -2.98 11.07 -4.93
N LEU A 61 -4.22 10.72 -5.26
CA LEU A 61 -4.88 9.49 -4.83
C LEU A 61 -5.32 8.68 -6.04
N TRP A 62 -4.71 7.51 -6.24
CA TRP A 62 -5.14 6.53 -7.23
C TRP A 62 -5.83 5.35 -6.57
N GLN A 63 -6.80 4.76 -7.25
CA GLN A 63 -7.45 3.53 -6.85
C GLN A 63 -7.16 2.42 -7.86
N LYS A 64 -6.72 1.26 -7.34
CA LYS A 64 -6.56 0.05 -8.14
C LYS A 64 -7.94 -0.56 -8.44
N THR A 65 -8.19 -0.94 -9.69
CA THR A 65 -9.47 -1.56 -10.05
C THR A 65 -9.76 -2.82 -9.22
N ALA A 66 -11.04 -3.01 -8.89
CA ALA A 66 -11.56 -4.29 -8.43
C ALA A 66 -12.19 -5.10 -9.58
N ASP A 67 -12.41 -4.48 -10.74
CA ASP A 67 -13.01 -5.12 -11.91
C ASP A 67 -11.95 -5.87 -12.73
N SER A 68 -12.13 -7.19 -12.81
CA SER A 68 -11.28 -8.08 -13.60
C SER A 68 -11.34 -7.79 -15.10
N LYS A 69 -12.46 -7.26 -15.59
CA LYS A 69 -12.68 -6.99 -17.03
C LYS A 69 -11.74 -5.93 -17.57
N CYS A 70 -11.28 -4.99 -16.72
CA CYS A 70 -10.33 -3.96 -17.14
C CYS A 70 -9.06 -4.56 -17.75
N TYR A 71 -8.57 -5.68 -17.19
CA TYR A 71 -7.34 -6.31 -17.66
C TYR A 71 -7.48 -6.94 -19.04
N SER A 72 -8.67 -7.40 -19.40
CA SER A 72 -8.99 -7.98 -20.71
C SER A 72 -9.13 -6.93 -21.82
N SER A 73 -9.46 -5.67 -21.47
CA SER A 73 -9.67 -4.58 -22.43
C SER A 73 -8.42 -3.73 -22.72
N ARG A 74 -7.22 -4.14 -22.24
CA ARG A 74 -6.00 -3.34 -22.38
C ARG A 74 -5.35 -3.51 -23.76
N SER A 75 -4.71 -2.45 -24.26
CA SER A 75 -3.94 -2.46 -25.51
C SER A 75 -2.69 -3.34 -25.44
N GLU A 76 -2.20 -3.86 -26.57
CA GLU A 76 -0.98 -4.69 -26.69
C GLU A 76 0.30 -4.03 -26.14
N ALA A 77 0.40 -2.69 -26.13
CA ALA A 77 1.53 -1.96 -25.57
C ALA A 77 1.52 -1.85 -24.02
N SER A 78 0.67 -2.62 -23.34
CA SER A 78 0.54 -2.64 -21.88
C SER A 78 1.43 -3.70 -21.23
N ILE A 79 1.70 -3.54 -19.93
CA ILE A 79 2.49 -4.51 -19.16
C ILE A 79 1.76 -5.87 -19.17
N PRO A 80 2.42 -6.99 -19.52
CA PRO A 80 1.75 -8.28 -19.66
C PRO A 80 1.14 -8.76 -18.34
N LEU A 81 0.10 -9.60 -18.44
CA LEU A 81 -0.42 -10.33 -17.27
C LEU A 81 0.50 -11.50 -16.94
N CYS A 82 0.68 -11.78 -15.65
CA CYS A 82 1.36 -13.00 -15.22
C CYS A 82 0.51 -14.22 -15.61
N LYS A 83 1.15 -15.31 -16.07
CA LYS A 83 0.44 -16.53 -16.50
C LYS A 83 -0.20 -17.24 -15.28
N ASP A 84 -1.38 -17.84 -15.48
CA ASP A 84 -2.09 -18.60 -14.44
C ASP A 84 -1.22 -19.76 -13.95
N GLY A 85 -0.96 -19.79 -12.63
CA GLY A 85 -0.12 -20.79 -11.98
C GLY A 85 0.98 -20.21 -11.08
N ASP A 86 1.36 -18.96 -11.30
CA ASP A 86 2.41 -18.30 -10.53
C ASP A 86 1.83 -17.22 -9.61
N SER A 87 1.29 -17.62 -8.46
CA SER A 87 1.36 -16.75 -7.29
C SER A 87 2.84 -16.66 -6.93
N VAL A 88 3.61 -15.84 -7.66
CA VAL A 88 5.05 -15.69 -7.48
C VAL A 88 5.28 -15.40 -6.01
N PRO A 89 5.89 -16.34 -5.26
CA PRO A 89 6.03 -16.18 -3.83
C PRO A 89 6.86 -14.93 -3.54
N TYR A 90 6.62 -14.28 -2.40
CA TYR A 90 7.30 -13.02 -2.05
C TYR A 90 8.83 -13.13 -1.99
N TYR A 91 9.37 -14.34 -1.89
CA TYR A 91 10.80 -14.66 -1.87
C TYR A 91 11.42 -14.85 -3.28
N HIS A 92 10.67 -14.63 -4.35
CA HIS A 92 11.19 -14.60 -5.72
C HIS A 92 11.38 -13.15 -6.22
N PRO A 93 12.32 -12.90 -7.14
CA PRO A 93 12.50 -11.59 -7.76
C PRO A 93 11.23 -11.08 -8.43
N LEU A 94 11.08 -9.75 -8.47
CA LEU A 94 9.95 -9.12 -9.14
C LEU A 94 9.97 -9.39 -10.64
N VAL A 95 8.84 -9.90 -11.13
CA VAL A 95 8.61 -10.15 -12.55
C VAL A 95 7.95 -8.93 -13.20
N PRO A 96 8.27 -8.62 -14.48
CA PRO A 96 7.70 -7.46 -15.19
C PRO A 96 6.28 -7.76 -15.72
N CYS A 97 5.40 -8.29 -14.88
CA CYS A 97 4.01 -8.59 -15.19
C CYS A 97 3.09 -8.19 -14.04
N ILE A 98 1.79 -8.04 -14.30
CA ILE A 98 0.79 -7.76 -13.26
C ILE A 98 -0.12 -8.96 -13.05
N SER A 99 -0.44 -9.28 -11.80
CA SER A 99 -1.35 -10.36 -11.47
C SER A 99 -2.81 -9.91 -11.61
N GLY A 100 -3.54 -10.56 -12.51
CA GLY A 100 -4.99 -10.37 -12.64
C GLY A 100 -5.74 -10.76 -11.36
N THR A 101 -6.94 -10.20 -11.17
CA THR A 101 -7.83 -10.57 -10.07
C THR A 101 -8.51 -11.91 -10.37
N THR A 102 -7.74 -12.98 -10.27
CA THR A 102 -8.28 -14.33 -10.33
C THR A 102 -7.93 -14.99 -9.00
N SER A 103 -8.94 -15.37 -8.23
CA SER A 103 -8.99 -16.61 -7.44
C SER A 103 -9.97 -16.51 -6.27
N LEU A 104 -10.97 -17.39 -6.26
CA LEU A 104 -11.20 -18.46 -5.28
C LEU A 104 -12.60 -19.05 -5.55
N LYS A 105 -12.79 -20.35 -5.30
CA LYS A 105 -14.13 -20.97 -5.32
C LYS A 105 -14.89 -20.49 -4.07
N PRO A 106 -16.05 -19.85 -4.19
CA PRO A 106 -16.74 -19.27 -3.05
C PRO A 106 -17.16 -20.30 -1.99
N GLU A 107 -17.44 -21.55 -2.40
CA GLU A 107 -18.01 -22.58 -1.51
C GLU A 107 -17.08 -22.95 -0.34
N GLU A 108 -15.79 -23.21 -0.61
CA GLU A 108 -14.80 -23.61 0.41
C GLU A 108 -14.59 -22.50 1.45
N PHE A 109 -14.71 -21.23 1.05
CA PHE A 109 -14.56 -20.08 1.92
C PHE A 109 -15.72 -19.91 2.92
N PHE A 110 -16.96 -20.19 2.47
CA PHE A 110 -18.13 -20.04 3.33
C PHE A 110 -18.17 -21.07 4.46
N GLU A 111 -17.78 -22.32 4.18
CA GLU A 111 -17.73 -23.37 5.20
C GLU A 111 -16.69 -23.05 6.28
N ASP A 112 -15.48 -22.64 5.87
CA ASP A 112 -14.39 -22.29 6.79
C ASP A 112 -14.77 -21.09 7.70
N ILE A 113 -15.43 -20.06 7.15
CA ILE A 113 -15.92 -18.93 7.96
C ILE A 113 -16.83 -19.39 9.10
N GLN A 114 -17.72 -20.36 8.87
CA GLN A 114 -18.66 -20.80 9.90
C GLN A 114 -17.95 -21.59 11.00
N VAL A 115 -16.95 -22.40 10.63
CA VAL A 115 -16.09 -23.11 11.58
C VAL A 115 -15.36 -22.10 12.48
N TRP A 116 -14.72 -21.10 11.88
CA TRP A 116 -13.98 -20.08 12.64
C TRP A 116 -14.87 -19.20 13.50
N ARG A 117 -16.07 -18.82 13.03
CA ARG A 117 -17.04 -18.09 13.86
C ARG A 117 -17.42 -18.87 15.12
N SER A 118 -17.62 -20.18 14.98
CA SER A 118 -17.94 -21.05 16.10
C SER A 118 -16.75 -21.19 17.05
N ALA A 119 -15.55 -21.40 16.52
CA ALA A 119 -14.32 -21.47 17.31
C ALA A 119 -14.07 -20.18 18.10
N LEU A 120 -14.16 -19.01 17.44
CA LEU A 120 -14.04 -17.69 18.05
C LEU A 120 -15.00 -17.53 19.22
N LYS A 121 -16.29 -17.81 19.04
CA LYS A 121 -17.27 -17.74 20.13
C LYS A 121 -16.89 -18.62 21.32
N ASN A 122 -16.42 -19.83 21.05
CA ASN A 122 -16.05 -20.78 22.09
C ASN A 122 -14.87 -20.28 22.92
N TYR A 123 -13.71 -20.01 22.31
CA TYR A 123 -12.56 -19.58 23.11
C TYR A 123 -12.67 -18.14 23.60
N TRP A 124 -13.34 -17.24 22.89
CA TRP A 124 -13.53 -15.85 23.36
C TRP A 124 -14.36 -15.79 24.64
N SER A 125 -15.33 -16.70 24.79
CA SER A 125 -16.09 -16.85 26.04
C SER A 125 -15.22 -17.23 27.24
N LEU A 126 -14.15 -18.00 27.01
CA LEU A 126 -13.16 -18.42 28.00
C LEU A 126 -12.10 -17.35 28.27
N LEU A 127 -11.71 -16.60 27.24
CA LEU A 127 -10.72 -15.52 27.34
C LEU A 127 -11.31 -14.28 28.02
N THR A 128 -12.59 -13.98 27.81
CA THR A 128 -13.19 -12.74 28.32
C THR A 128 -13.03 -12.59 29.84
N PRO A 129 -13.33 -13.59 30.68
CA PRO A 129 -13.11 -13.50 32.13
C PRO A 129 -11.64 -13.38 32.54
N LEU A 130 -10.70 -13.89 31.72
CA LEU A 130 -9.28 -13.89 32.02
C LEU A 130 -8.60 -12.56 31.65
N ILE A 131 -9.02 -11.95 30.53
CA ILE A 131 -8.41 -10.72 29.99
C ILE A 131 -9.14 -9.47 30.51
N PHE A 132 -10.45 -9.57 30.75
CA PHE A 132 -11.31 -8.45 31.11
C PHE A 132 -12.01 -8.67 32.45
N SER A 133 -11.36 -9.36 33.40
CA SER A 133 -11.92 -9.68 34.73
C SER A 133 -12.53 -8.46 35.44
N ASP A 134 -11.95 -7.28 35.21
CA ASP A 134 -12.29 -6.03 35.91
C ASP A 134 -13.13 -5.07 35.04
N HIS A 135 -13.45 -5.45 33.80
CA HIS A 135 -14.28 -4.63 32.92
C HIS A 135 -15.70 -5.21 32.85
N PRO A 136 -16.75 -4.44 33.19
CA PRO A 136 -18.11 -4.91 33.03
C PRO A 136 -18.35 -5.27 31.56
N LYS A 137 -18.68 -6.54 31.30
CA LYS A 137 -19.18 -6.99 29.99
C LYS A 137 -20.34 -6.07 29.63
N ARG A 138 -20.13 -5.19 28.65
CA ARG A 138 -21.20 -4.36 28.11
C ARG A 138 -22.20 -5.29 27.44
N PRO A 139 -23.43 -5.46 27.97
CA PRO A 139 -24.41 -6.33 27.35
C PRO A 139 -25.02 -5.57 26.18
N GLY A 140 -24.87 -6.09 24.95
CA GLY A 140 -25.78 -5.74 23.86
C GLY A 140 -25.29 -4.79 22.77
N ASP A 141 -24.05 -4.30 22.79
CA ASP A 141 -23.51 -3.60 21.63
C ASP A 141 -22.80 -4.63 20.74
N GLU A 142 -23.48 -5.22 19.76
CA GLU A 142 -22.76 -5.75 18.60
C GLU A 142 -22.05 -4.55 17.98
N ASP A 143 -20.72 -4.50 18.10
CA ASP A 143 -19.94 -3.47 17.43
C ASP A 143 -20.40 -3.42 15.97
N PRO A 144 -20.84 -2.26 15.48
CA PRO A 144 -21.39 -2.18 14.14
C PRO A 144 -20.36 -2.73 13.17
N LEU A 145 -20.83 -3.60 12.25
CA LEU A 145 -19.93 -4.19 11.28
C LEU A 145 -19.14 -3.07 10.60
N PRO A 146 -17.80 -3.15 10.59
CA PRO A 146 -16.98 -2.12 9.99
C PRO A 146 -17.40 -1.96 8.53
N PRO A 147 -17.47 -0.72 8.01
CA PRO A 147 -17.84 -0.46 6.63
C PRO A 147 -17.01 -1.31 5.67
N PHE A 148 -17.64 -1.79 4.59
CA PHE A 148 -16.97 -2.63 3.58
C PHE A 148 -15.77 -1.94 2.91
N ASN A 149 -15.73 -0.61 2.92
CA ASN A 149 -14.67 0.23 2.36
C ASN A 149 -13.73 0.82 3.44
N MET A 150 -13.67 0.22 4.62
CA MET A 150 -12.78 0.68 5.69
C MET A 150 -11.32 0.29 5.40
N ILE A 151 -10.42 1.26 5.46
CA ILE A 151 -8.96 1.06 5.37
C ILE A 151 -8.46 0.50 6.71
N ARG A 152 -7.83 -0.69 6.69
CA ARG A 152 -7.32 -1.35 7.91
C ARG A 152 -5.83 -1.61 7.89
N ASN A 153 -5.26 -1.89 6.71
CA ASN A 153 -3.86 -2.21 6.54
C ASN A 153 -3.20 -1.14 5.66
N VAL A 154 -2.35 -0.34 6.29
CA VAL A 154 -1.64 0.77 5.65
C VAL A 154 -0.16 0.46 5.61
N MET A 155 0.49 0.76 4.51
CA MET A 155 1.96 0.81 4.44
C MET A 155 2.39 2.25 4.23
N ASP A 156 3.23 2.76 5.13
CA ASP A 156 3.98 3.99 4.90
C ASP A 156 5.33 3.62 4.29
N MET A 157 5.48 3.87 2.99
CA MET A 157 6.65 3.44 2.22
C MET A 157 7.92 4.26 2.53
N ASN A 158 7.77 5.40 3.22
CA ASN A 158 8.88 6.27 3.62
C ASN A 158 8.57 6.94 4.96
N ALA A 159 8.53 6.12 6.02
CA ALA A 159 7.97 6.50 7.30
C ALA A 159 8.72 7.61 8.03
N ARG A 160 10.00 7.84 7.71
CA ARG A 160 10.88 8.76 8.46
C ARG A 160 10.78 8.45 9.96
N PHE A 161 10.06 9.25 10.73
CA PHE A 161 9.89 9.06 12.18
C PHE A 161 8.59 8.36 12.59
N GLY A 162 7.82 7.80 11.64
CA GLY A 162 6.52 7.17 11.89
C GLY A 162 5.38 8.17 12.09
N ASN A 163 5.50 9.37 11.49
CA ASN A 163 4.56 10.47 11.71
C ASN A 163 3.17 10.19 11.14
N LEU A 164 3.07 9.48 10.00
CA LEU A 164 1.77 9.10 9.45
C LEU A 164 1.01 8.20 10.44
N ASN A 165 1.70 7.22 11.03
CA ASN A 165 1.12 6.33 12.03
C ASN A 165 0.66 7.10 13.27
N SER A 166 1.50 8.01 13.78
CA SER A 166 1.13 8.89 14.89
C SER A 166 -0.12 9.72 14.58
N ALA A 167 -0.17 10.35 13.40
CA ALA A 167 -1.28 11.20 12.99
C ALA A 167 -2.58 10.39 12.84
N LEU A 168 -2.51 9.18 12.28
CA LEU A 168 -3.68 8.27 12.20
C LEU A 168 -4.20 7.90 13.58
N LEU A 169 -3.31 7.65 14.54
CA LEU A 169 -3.67 7.34 15.92
C LEU A 169 -4.34 8.54 16.61
N ASP A 170 -3.75 9.73 16.48
CA ASP A 170 -4.26 10.98 17.08
C ASP A 170 -5.66 11.33 16.53
N GLU A 171 -5.87 11.11 15.22
CA GLU A 171 -7.16 11.30 14.52
C GLU A 171 -8.14 10.13 14.70
N ARG A 172 -7.83 9.18 15.60
CA ARG A 172 -8.65 8.01 15.94
C ARG A 172 -9.03 7.16 14.72
N LYS A 173 -8.14 7.07 13.74
CA LYS A 173 -8.29 6.18 12.59
C LYS A 173 -7.79 4.79 12.97
N SER A 174 -8.71 3.84 13.06
CA SER A 174 -8.40 2.43 13.36
C SER A 174 -7.79 1.73 12.14
N ALA A 175 -6.48 1.93 11.97
CA ALA A 175 -5.69 1.28 10.94
C ALA A 175 -4.35 0.79 11.50
N TRP A 176 -3.92 -0.39 11.09
CA TRP A 176 -2.59 -0.91 11.32
C TRP A 176 -1.64 -0.36 10.25
N VAL A 177 -0.48 0.15 10.67
CA VAL A 177 0.49 0.78 9.78
C VAL A 177 1.83 0.03 9.83
N MET A 178 2.27 -0.50 8.70
CA MET A 178 3.64 -0.93 8.49
C MET A 178 4.50 0.27 8.10
N ASN A 179 5.42 0.68 8.98
CA ASN A 179 6.30 1.82 8.75
C ASN A 179 7.60 1.37 8.09
N VAL A 180 7.81 1.72 6.82
CA VAL A 180 8.99 1.31 6.06
C VAL A 180 10.00 2.46 6.00
N VAL A 181 11.23 2.17 6.43
CA VAL A 181 12.37 3.10 6.31
C VAL A 181 13.26 2.61 5.16
N PRO A 182 13.44 3.39 4.08
CA PRO A 182 14.33 3.01 2.98
C PRO A 182 15.78 2.85 3.45
N VAL A 183 16.49 1.81 3.00
CA VAL A 183 17.90 1.57 3.38
C VAL A 183 18.86 2.69 2.95
N ASN A 184 18.51 3.44 1.91
CA ASN A 184 19.28 4.60 1.45
C ASN A 184 18.93 5.91 2.21
N ALA A 185 18.06 5.82 3.22
CA ALA A 185 17.69 6.93 4.08
C ALA A 185 18.47 6.93 5.39
N ARG A 186 18.30 8.00 6.19
CA ARG A 186 18.77 7.99 7.56
C ARG A 186 18.00 6.91 8.33
N ASN A 187 18.72 6.00 8.98
CA ASN A 187 18.10 4.96 9.79
C ASN A 187 17.38 5.58 10.99
N THR A 188 16.06 5.62 10.88
CA THR A 188 15.11 6.19 11.84
C THR A 188 14.23 5.10 12.46
N LEU A 189 14.45 3.84 12.06
CA LEU A 189 13.72 2.68 12.56
C LEU A 189 13.80 2.56 14.10
N PRO A 190 14.94 2.76 14.79
CA PRO A 190 14.97 2.72 16.25
C PRO A 190 13.95 3.67 16.90
N ILE A 191 13.82 4.90 16.37
CA ILE A 191 12.86 5.89 16.89
C ILE A 191 11.41 5.43 16.68
N ILE A 192 11.11 4.81 15.53
CA ILE A 192 9.78 4.25 15.25
C ILE A 192 9.45 3.15 16.27
N LEU A 193 10.41 2.26 16.54
CA LEU A 193 10.24 1.16 17.48
C LEU A 193 10.11 1.66 18.93
N ASP A 194 10.91 2.66 19.33
CA ASP A 194 10.85 3.29 20.66
C ASP A 194 9.48 3.95 20.92
N ARG A 195 8.78 4.37 19.86
CA ARG A 195 7.40 4.89 19.91
C ARG A 195 6.33 3.79 19.97
N GLY A 196 6.71 2.52 19.93
CA GLY A 196 5.80 1.37 19.94
C GLY A 196 5.17 1.04 18.59
N PHE A 197 5.69 1.59 17.49
CA PHE A 197 5.17 1.34 16.15
C PHE A 197 5.91 0.19 15.45
N ALA A 198 5.18 -0.61 14.68
CA ALA A 198 5.79 -1.62 13.82
C ALA A 198 6.51 -0.96 12.64
N GLY A 199 7.75 -1.37 12.37
CA GLY A 199 8.49 -0.88 11.22
C GLY A 199 9.61 -1.80 10.76
N VAL A 200 10.11 -1.53 9.55
CA VAL A 200 11.15 -2.33 8.89
C VAL A 200 12.07 -1.47 8.04
N LEU A 201 13.33 -1.89 7.90
CA LEU A 201 14.25 -1.35 6.90
C LEU A 201 14.09 -2.12 5.60
N HIS A 202 13.93 -1.43 4.47
CA HIS A 202 13.74 -2.10 3.19
C HIS A 202 14.41 -1.38 2.02
N ASP A 203 14.95 -2.17 1.09
CA ASP A 203 15.42 -1.69 -0.21
C ASP A 203 14.31 -1.85 -1.24
N TRP A 204 13.78 -0.74 -1.75
CA TRP A 204 12.73 -0.73 -2.77
C TRP A 204 13.21 -1.23 -4.15
N CYS A 205 14.49 -1.59 -4.30
CA CYS A 205 14.97 -2.40 -5.42
C CYS A 205 14.69 -3.89 -5.31
N GLU A 206 14.35 -4.36 -4.12
CA GLU A 206 13.97 -5.74 -3.87
C GLU A 206 12.46 -5.85 -3.66
N PRO A 207 11.84 -7.02 -3.90
CA PRO A 207 10.46 -7.27 -3.52
C PRO A 207 10.28 -7.12 -2.00
N PHE A 208 9.22 -6.43 -1.58
CA PHE A 208 8.87 -6.37 -0.17
C PHE A 208 8.46 -7.78 0.32
N PRO A 209 8.97 -8.25 1.47
CA PRO A 209 8.78 -9.63 1.93
C PRO A 209 7.38 -9.85 2.53
N THR A 210 6.35 -9.70 1.70
CA THR A 210 4.94 -9.85 2.06
C THR A 210 4.16 -10.45 0.91
N TYR A 211 3.04 -11.10 1.20
CA TYR A 211 2.17 -11.66 0.18
C TYR A 211 1.60 -10.55 -0.71
N PRO A 212 1.36 -10.82 -2.00
CA PRO A 212 0.61 -9.91 -2.85
C PRO A 212 -0.74 -9.55 -2.22
N ARG A 213 -1.25 -8.35 -2.50
CA ARG A 213 -2.58 -7.88 -2.05
C ARG A 213 -2.72 -7.89 -0.52
N THR A 214 -1.71 -7.43 0.21
CA THR A 214 -1.73 -7.35 1.68
C THR A 214 -2.35 -6.04 2.19
N TYR A 215 -2.13 -4.93 1.49
CA TYR A 215 -2.46 -3.59 2.00
C TYR A 215 -3.69 -2.98 1.30
N ASP A 216 -4.48 -2.24 2.08
CA ASP A 216 -5.66 -1.51 1.63
C ASP A 216 -5.28 -0.10 1.15
N MET A 217 -4.23 0.48 1.76
CA MET A 217 -3.66 1.77 1.35
C MET A 217 -2.14 1.75 1.41
N LEU A 218 -1.49 2.30 0.39
CA LEU A 218 -0.06 2.59 0.38
C LEU A 218 0.15 4.11 0.35
N HIS A 219 0.93 4.64 1.26
CA HIS A 219 1.34 6.03 1.29
C HIS A 219 2.82 6.16 0.94
N ALA A 220 3.13 7.05 0.01
CA ALA A 220 4.48 7.35 -0.41
C ALA A 220 4.73 8.85 -0.28
N ASN A 221 5.45 9.26 0.76
CA ASN A 221 5.89 10.64 0.92
C ASN A 221 7.30 10.86 0.37
N GLU A 222 7.47 11.78 -0.58
CA GLU A 222 8.76 12.15 -1.20
C GLU A 222 9.58 10.99 -1.77
N LEU A 223 9.00 9.79 -1.85
CA LEU A 223 9.72 8.60 -2.23
C LEU A 223 10.23 8.77 -3.66
N LEU A 224 9.34 9.03 -4.62
CA LEU A 224 9.69 9.19 -6.03
C LEU A 224 10.61 10.40 -6.31
N THR A 225 10.46 11.48 -5.55
CA THR A 225 11.21 12.73 -5.74
C THR A 225 12.66 12.60 -5.31
N ARG A 226 12.93 11.89 -4.20
CA ARG A 226 14.29 11.71 -3.66
C ARG A 226 15.17 10.85 -4.56
N TRP A 227 14.61 9.89 -5.28
CA TRP A 227 15.36 9.00 -6.18
C TRP A 227 15.74 9.65 -7.51
N CYS A 228 14.96 10.61 -8.00
CA CYS A 228 15.33 11.38 -9.20
C CYS A 228 16.43 12.43 -8.95
N VAL A 229 16.76 12.74 -7.68
CA VAL A 229 17.85 13.67 -7.32
C VAL A 229 19.19 12.94 -7.13
N LEU A 230 19.17 11.69 -6.66
CA LEU A 230 20.40 10.92 -6.36
C LEU A 230 21.14 10.38 -7.60
N ARG A 231 20.49 10.35 -8.77
CA ARG A 231 21.16 10.14 -10.06
C ARG A 231 21.07 11.44 -10.86
N GLU A 232 22.20 12.11 -11.10
CA GLU A 232 22.36 13.15 -12.13
C GLU A 232 22.14 12.56 -13.54
N SER A 233 20.97 12.02 -13.80
CA SER A 233 20.61 11.53 -15.11
C SER A 233 19.38 12.30 -15.57
N THR A 234 19.50 12.92 -16.74
CA THR A 234 18.41 13.45 -17.56
C THR A 234 17.42 12.35 -18.00
N SER A 235 17.48 11.17 -17.39
CA SER A 235 16.79 9.93 -17.73
C SER A 235 16.19 9.25 -16.48
N CYS A 236 15.37 9.98 -15.72
CA CYS A 236 14.25 9.38 -14.98
C CYS A 236 13.11 8.91 -15.94
N LEU A 237 13.38 8.84 -17.25
CA LEU A 237 12.43 8.96 -18.38
C LEU A 237 12.11 7.66 -19.11
N GLY A 238 12.72 6.53 -18.75
CA GLY A 238 12.37 5.22 -19.30
C GLY A 238 11.40 4.48 -18.39
N ILE A 239 10.40 3.80 -18.98
CA ILE A 239 9.51 2.82 -18.29
C ILE A 239 10.34 1.78 -17.51
N HIS A 240 11.58 1.54 -17.95
CA HIS A 240 12.56 0.64 -17.33
C HIS A 240 13.42 1.23 -16.21
N ARG A 241 13.29 2.52 -15.85
CA ARG A 241 14.21 3.18 -14.90
C ARG A 241 13.55 4.01 -13.81
N ILE A 242 12.23 4.00 -13.72
CA ILE A 242 11.55 4.78 -12.66
C ILE A 242 11.82 4.16 -11.28
N VAL A 243 12.25 2.90 -11.22
CA VAL A 243 12.72 2.27 -9.98
C VAL A 243 13.58 1.08 -10.38
N CYS A 244 14.88 1.17 -10.10
CA CYS A 244 15.93 0.21 -10.47
C CYS A 244 15.97 -0.02 -12.00
#